data_AF-A0AAV5TDZ4-F1
#
_entry.id   AF-A0AAV5TDZ4-F1
#
_cell.length_a   1.000
_cell.length_b   1.000
_cell.length_c   1.000
_cell.angle_alpha   90.00
_cell.angle_beta   90.00
_cell.angle_gamma   90.00
#
_symmetry.space_group_name_H-M   'P 1'
#
loop_
_entity.id
_entity.type
_entity.pdbx_description
1 polymer ?
#
loop_
_entity_poly.entity_id
_entity_poly.type
_entity_poly.pdbx_seq_one_letter_code
_entity_poly.pdbx_strand_id
1 'polypeptide(L)' 'SKMSSRTRQMHHALVKVLSIHAMLPTCVMCSFALMFLQMSNYYHSVEAEKIEYTISVLPAVVNPVLTLYYIENYR' A
#
# COMPACT_ATOMS: atom_id res chain seq x y z
N SER A 1 -18.69 -18.80 -21.22
CA SER A 1 -17.87 -17.61 -21.52
C SER A 1 -16.41 -18.02 -21.66
N LYS A 2 -15.85 -18.06 -22.88
CA LYS A 2 -14.43 -18.40 -23.11
C LYS A 2 -13.63 -17.10 -23.07
N MET A 3 -12.97 -16.84 -21.95
CA MET A 3 -12.07 -15.68 -21.78
C MET A 3 -10.79 -15.90 -22.59
N SER A 4 -10.34 -14.88 -23.34
CA SER A 4 -9.08 -14.96 -24.10
C SER A 4 -7.88 -15.10 -23.16
N SER A 5 -6.79 -15.71 -23.63
CA SER A 5 -5.54 -15.86 -22.86
C SER A 5 -5.00 -14.51 -22.39
N ARG A 6 -5.07 -13.48 -23.23
CA ARG A 6 -4.67 -12.10 -22.90
C ARG A 6 -5.52 -11.50 -21.78
N THR A 7 -6.84 -11.66 -21.85
CA THR A 7 -7.76 -11.18 -20.80
C THR A 7 -7.50 -11.88 -19.47
N ARG A 8 -7.20 -13.20 -19.50
CA ARG A 8 -6.88 -13.98 -18.31
C ARG A 8 -5.58 -13.52 -17.64
N GLN A 9 -4.53 -13.23 -18.42
CA GLN A 9 -3.28 -12.68 -17.88
C GLN A 9 -3.48 -11.30 -17.25
N MET A 10 -4.18 -10.39 -17.94
CA MET A 10 -4.48 -9.05 -17.42
C MET A 10 -5.30 -9.12 -16.12
N HIS A 11 -6.31 -10.00 -16.07
CA HIS A 11 -7.11 -10.19 -14.87
C HIS A 11 -6.25 -10.68 -13.69
N HIS A 12 -5.31 -11.60 -13.93
CA HIS A 12 -4.41 -12.09 -12.89
C HIS A 12 -3.44 -11.01 -12.38
N ALA A 13 -2.94 -10.14 -13.27
CA ALA A 13 -2.13 -8.98 -12.90
C ALA A 13 -2.94 -7.98 -12.04
N LEU A 14 -4.17 -7.66 -12.46
CA LEU A 14 -5.07 -6.77 -11.72
C LEU A 14 -5.39 -7.30 -10.32
N VAL A 15 -5.71 -8.59 -10.19
CA VAL A 15 -5.97 -9.21 -8.89
C VAL A 15 -4.75 -9.06 -7.97
N LYS A 16 -3.53 -9.30 -8.47
CA LYS A 16 -2.31 -9.10 -7.68
C LYS A 16 -2.13 -7.65 -7.22
N VAL A 17 -2.29 -6.68 -8.13
CA VAL A 17 -2.15 -5.25 -7.81
C VAL A 17 -3.20 -4.82 -6.79
N LEU A 18 -4.45 -5.25 -6.95
CA LEU A 18 -5.55 -4.98 -6.02
C LEU A 18 -5.31 -5.61 -4.65
N SER A 19 -4.81 -6.85 -4.58
CA SER A 19 -4.46 -7.48 -3.31
C SER A 19 -3.39 -6.69 -2.57
N ILE A 20 -2.38 -6.15 -3.27
CA ILE A 20 -1.33 -5.33 -2.64
C ILE A 20 -1.90 -3.98 -2.21
N HIS A 21 -2.73 -3.34 -3.04
CA HIS A 21 -3.40 -2.08 -2.69
C HIS A 21 -4.34 -2.25 -1.49
N ALA A 22 -5.01 -3.40 -1.34
CA ALA A 22 -5.89 -3.67 -0.21
C ALA A 22 -5.14 -3.72 1.14
N MET A 23 -3.82 -3.95 1.14
CA MET A 23 -2.99 -3.91 2.34
C MET A 23 -2.48 -2.50 2.68
N LEU A 24 -2.55 -1.54 1.76
CA LEU A 24 -2.08 -0.17 2.04
C LEU A 24 -2.96 0.57 3.07
N PRO A 25 -4.30 0.47 3.04
CA PRO A 25 -5.16 1.08 4.04
C PRO A 25 -4.88 0.59 5.47
N THR A 26 -4.54 -0.69 5.65
CA THR A 26 -4.25 -1.22 6.99
C THR A 26 -2.98 -0.59 7.58
N CYS A 27 -1.94 -0.39 6.77
CA CYS A 27 -0.74 0.36 7.16
C CYS A 27 -1.06 1.79 7.60
N VAL A 28 -1.92 2.48 6.83
CA VAL A 28 -2.34 3.85 7.14
C VAL A 28 -3.17 3.89 8.44
N MET A 29 -4.09 2.96 8.66
CA MET A 29 -4.86 2.88 9.90
C MET A 29 -3.98 2.62 11.13
N CYS A 30 -2.94 1.80 11.02
CA CYS A 30 -1.97 1.61 12.10
C CYS A 30 -1.25 2.92 12.46
N SER A 31 -0.89 3.72 11.44
CA SER A 31 -0.25 5.03 11.64
C SER A 31 -1.19 6.01 12.34
N PHE A 32 -2.44 6.08 11.91
CA PHE A 32 -3.46 6.91 12.59
C PHE A 32 -3.71 6.49 14.05
N ALA A 33 -3.73 5.19 14.34
CA ALA A 33 -3.89 4.70 15.71
C ALA A 33 -2.70 5.12 16.60
N LEU A 34 -1.47 5.02 16.09
CA LEU A 34 -0.26 5.50 16.76
C LEU A 34 -0.32 7.02 16.99
N MET A 35 -0.69 7.80 15.98
CA MET A 35 -0.87 9.25 16.09
C MET A 35 -1.88 9.61 17.19
N PHE A 36 -3.00 8.90 17.25
CA PHE A 36 -4.02 9.12 18.27
C PHE A 36 -3.51 8.84 19.69
N LEU A 37 -2.71 7.78 19.87
CA LEU A 37 -2.06 7.46 21.15
C LEU A 37 -1.03 8.53 21.57
N GLN A 38 -0.33 9.12 20.61
CA GLN A 38 0.59 10.23 20.88
C GLN A 38 -0.16 11.51 21.26
N MET A 39 -1.20 11.88 20.51
CA MET A 39 -2.01 13.09 20.74
C MET A 39 -2.79 13.05 22.08
N SER A 40 -3.11 11.86 22.57
CA SER A 40 -3.77 11.68 23.88
C SER A 40 -2.82 11.76 25.08
N ASN A 41 -1.54 12.11 24.87
CA ASN A 41 -0.48 12.13 25.89
C ASN A 41 -0.26 10.78 26.61
N TYR A 42 -0.79 9.68 26.06
CA TYR A 42 -0.63 8.36 26.65
C TYR A 42 0.78 7.81 26.41
N TYR A 43 1.35 8.10 25.24
CA TYR A 43 2.68 7.66 24.85
C TYR A 43 3.28 8.60 23.81
N HIS A 44 4.32 9.36 24.15
CA HIS A 44 5.05 10.23 23.22
C HIS A 44 6.50 9.78 23.10
N SER A 45 6.94 9.44 21.88
CA SER A 45 8.29 8.96 21.62
C SER A 45 8.70 9.32 20.19
N VAL A 46 9.91 9.88 20.06
CA VAL A 46 10.52 10.22 18.76
C VAL A 46 10.64 8.99 17.85
N GLU A 47 10.85 7.80 18.42
CA GLU A 47 10.92 6.57 17.62
C GLU A 47 9.56 6.17 17.05
N ALA A 48 8.46 6.47 17.75
CA ALA A 48 7.11 6.21 17.25
C ALA A 48 6.74 7.15 16.09
N GLU A 49 7.14 8.42 16.15
CA GLU A 49 6.98 9.37 15.03
C GLU A 49 7.73 8.92 13.77
N LYS A 50 8.97 8.42 13.92
CA LYS A 50 9.75 7.87 12.79
C LYS A 50 9.06 6.67 12.16
N ILE A 51 8.51 5.77 12.97
CA ILE A 51 7.76 4.59 12.50
C ILE A 51 6.51 5.05 11.75
N GLU A 52 5.74 5.98 12.31
CA GLU A 52 4.54 6.53 11.69
C GLU A 52 4.84 7.17 10.32
N TYR A 53 5.89 7.99 10.25
CA TYR A 53 6.33 8.60 9.00
C TYR A 53 6.73 7.54 7.97
N THR A 54 7.52 6.55 8.38
CA THR A 54 7.97 5.47 7.49
C THR A 54 6.80 4.68 6.91
N ILE A 55 5.82 4.32 7.74
CA ILE A 55 4.63 3.58 7.30
C ILE A 55 3.77 4.43 6.37
N SER A 56 3.62 5.72 6.66
CA SER A 56 2.83 6.66 5.85
C SER A 56 3.40 6.90 4.46
N VAL A 57 4.72 6.72 4.28
CA VAL A 57 5.39 6.84 2.97
C VAL A 57 5.26 5.57 2.12
N LEU A 58 5.01 4.40 2.71
CA LEU A 58 4.91 3.12 1.99
C LEU A 58 3.90 3.15 0.82
N PRO A 59 2.67 3.67 0.95
CA PRO A 59 1.73 3.75 -0.17
C PRO A 59 2.26 4.55 -1.36
N ALA A 60 2.99 5.64 -1.10
CA ALA A 60 3.57 6.49 -2.14
C ALA A 60 4.69 5.78 -2.92
N VAL A 61 5.39 4.84 -2.29
CA VAL A 61 6.45 4.03 -2.92
C VAL A 61 5.86 2.80 -3.63
N VAL A 62 4.85 2.16 -3.04
CA VAL A 62 4.23 0.95 -3.60
C VAL A 62 3.51 1.23 -4.91
N ASN A 63 2.83 2.37 -5.03
CA ASN A 63 2.11 2.75 -6.25
C ASN A 63 2.99 2.75 -7.52
N PRO A 64 4.10 3.51 -7.60
CA PRO A 64 4.97 3.50 -8.78
C PRO A 64 5.66 2.15 -9.02
N VAL A 65 6.00 1.40 -7.96
CA VAL A 65 6.54 0.04 -8.10
C VAL A 65 5.53 -0.87 -8.79
N LEU A 66 4.26 -0.84 -8.38
CA LEU A 66 3.21 -1.64 -9.01
C LEU A 66 2.94 -1.20 -10.44
N THR A 67 2.96 0.11 -10.72
CA THR A 67 2.85 0.65 -12.08
C THR A 67 3.98 0.13 -12.98
N LEU A 68 5.23 0.22 -12.55
CA LEU A 68 6.40 -0.22 -13.33
C LEU A 68 6.45 -1.73 -13.55
N TYR A 69 6.02 -2.54 -12.57
CA TYR A 69 6.07 -4.01 -12.70
C TYR A 69 4.91 -4.61 -13.50
N TYR A 70 3.73 -3.99 -13.45
CA TYR A 70 2.50 -4.58 -14.02
C TYR A 70 1.98 -3.87 -15.27
N ILE A 71 2.43 -2.65 -15.58
CA ILE A 71 2.07 -1.97 -16.83
C ILE A 71 3.17 -2.21 -17.87
N GLU A 72 2.85 -3.07 -18.85
CA GLU A 72 3.77 -3.51 -19.91
C GLU A 72 4.31 -2.34 -20.77
N ASN A 73 3.55 -1.24 -20.90
CA ASN A 73 3.98 -0.05 -21.66
C ASN A 73 4.95 0.88 -20.91
N TYR A 74 5.28 0.58 -19.65
CA TYR A 74 6.23 1.36 -18.83
C TYR A 74 7.60 0.66 -18.66
N ARG A 75 7.76 -0.56 -19.17
CA ARG A 75 9.03 -1.31 -19.23
C ARG A 75 9.53 -1.33 -20.67
#